data_AF-A0A7C1U0K1-F1
#
_entry.id   AF-A0A7C1U0K1-F1
#
_cell.length_a   1.000
_cell.length_b   1.000
_cell.length_c   1.000
_cell.angle_alpha   90.00
_cell.angle_beta   90.00
_cell.angle_gamma   90.00
#
_symmetry.space_group_name_H-M   'P 1'
#
loop_
_entity.id
_entity.type
_entity.pdbx_description
1 polymer ?
#
loop_
_entity_poly.entity_id
_entity_poly.type
_entity_poly.pdbx_seq_one_letter_code
_entity_poly.pdbx_strand_id
1 'polypeptide(L)'
;MADNTEQERDLQIYRQLLSLWRAENPIKTIKLQFLLASNALLLGFMQLSGGLVAANRPLMLGGFVLCLLWTLSLGRTALFQKAWKIRLDEISRRYPDNELFQLLDQRQALACSPVWLRVLGGVSAKYYLLGAPVGMALGWLLTAIRVGS
;
A
#
# COMPACT_ATOMS: atom_id res chain seq x y z
N MET A 1 12.75 -39.70 -7.76
CA MET A 1 13.48 -38.83 -8.71
C MET A 1 12.60 -37.71 -9.29
N ALA A 2 11.31 -37.92 -9.58
CA ALA A 2 10.40 -36.83 -10.02
C ALA A 2 10.15 -35.75 -8.93
N ASP A 3 10.11 -36.17 -7.67
CA ASP A 3 9.79 -35.31 -6.51
C ASP A 3 10.79 -34.15 -6.30
N ASN A 4 12.10 -34.41 -6.48
CA ASN A 4 13.14 -33.37 -6.37
C ASN A 4 13.03 -32.31 -7.48
N THR A 5 12.63 -32.71 -8.69
CA THR A 5 12.51 -31.79 -9.83
C THR A 5 11.31 -30.85 -9.68
N GLU A 6 10.18 -31.35 -9.15
CA GLU A 6 9.01 -30.53 -8.84
C GLU A 6 9.32 -29.56 -7.69
N GLN A 7 10.00 -30.03 -6.65
CA GLN A 7 10.41 -29.19 -5.53
C GLN A 7 11.39 -28.08 -5.94
N GLU A 8 12.36 -28.35 -6.82
CA GLU A 8 13.26 -27.32 -7.36
C GLU A 8 12.52 -26.26 -8.18
N ARG A 9 11.53 -26.68 -8.98
CA ARG A 9 10.69 -25.76 -9.75
C ARG A 9 9.85 -24.87 -8.83
N ASP A 10 9.23 -25.46 -7.81
CA ASP A 10 8.44 -24.72 -6.81
C ASP A 10 9.34 -23.76 -6.00
N LEU A 11 10.58 -24.15 -5.71
CA LEU A 11 11.56 -23.27 -5.05
C LEU A 11 11.95 -22.07 -5.93
N GLN A 12 12.13 -22.27 -7.23
CA GLN A 12 12.40 -21.17 -8.17
C GLN A 12 11.21 -20.20 -8.25
N ILE A 13 9.99 -20.73 -8.37
CA ILE A 13 8.75 -19.92 -8.38
C ILE A 13 8.61 -19.15 -7.07
N TYR A 14 8.85 -19.81 -5.93
CA TYR A 14 8.79 -19.20 -4.61
C TYR A 14 9.78 -18.03 -4.49
N ARG A 15 11.03 -18.22 -4.92
CA ARG A 15 12.06 -17.15 -4.90
C ARG A 15 11.71 -15.97 -5.80
N GLN A 16 11.16 -16.23 -6.99
CA GLN A 16 10.68 -15.18 -7.89
C GLN A 16 9.49 -14.41 -7.31
N LEU A 17 8.51 -15.12 -6.73
CA LEU A 17 7.38 -14.48 -6.06
C LEU A 17 7.82 -13.67 -4.83
N LEU A 18 8.78 -14.18 -4.07
CA LEU A 18 9.33 -13.52 -2.89
C LEU A 18 10.07 -12.24 -3.28
N SER A 19 10.85 -12.26 -4.36
CA SER A 19 11.55 -11.07 -4.85
C SER A 19 10.57 -9.99 -5.34
N LEU A 20 9.53 -10.38 -6.09
CA LEU A 20 8.44 -9.48 -6.51
C LEU A 20 7.71 -8.88 -5.31
N TRP A 21 7.36 -9.72 -4.33
CA TRP A 21 6.67 -9.29 -3.11
C TRP A 21 7.53 -8.33 -2.28
N ARG A 22 8.85 -8.57 -2.17
CA ARG A 22 9.78 -7.69 -1.47
C ARG A 22 9.95 -6.35 -2.19
N ALA A 23 9.99 -6.35 -3.52
CA ALA A 23 10.12 -5.13 -4.32
C ALA A 23 8.90 -4.20 -4.21
N GLU A 24 7.71 -4.74 -3.91
CA GLU A 24 6.48 -3.94 -3.83
C GLU A 24 6.39 -3.07 -2.55
N ASN A 25 7.05 -3.48 -1.47
CA ASN A 25 7.05 -2.73 -0.20
C ASN A 25 7.62 -1.30 -0.33
N PRO A 26 8.83 -1.07 -0.92
CA PRO A 26 9.32 0.28 -1.15
C PRO A 26 8.46 1.07 -2.14
N ILE A 27 7.88 0.41 -3.16
CA ILE A 27 6.97 1.06 -4.12
C ILE A 27 5.76 1.67 -3.40
N LYS A 28 5.17 0.95 -2.43
CA LYS A 28 4.06 1.45 -1.61
C LYS A 28 4.43 2.71 -0.84
N THR A 29 5.59 2.69 -0.18
CA THR A 29 6.09 3.83 0.60
C THR A 29 6.33 5.04 -0.29
N ILE A 30 6.98 4.85 -1.44
CA ILE A 30 7.24 5.90 -2.41
C ILE A 30 5.92 6.51 -2.91
N LYS A 31 4.94 5.69 -3.32
CA LYS A 31 3.62 6.18 -3.75
C LYS A 31 2.92 7.01 -2.68
N LEU A 32 3.02 6.60 -1.41
CA LEU A 32 2.46 7.37 -0.30
C LEU A 32 3.20 8.69 -0.09
N GLN A 33 4.53 8.70 -0.15
CA GLN A 33 5.32 9.93 -0.04
C GLN A 33 5.01 10.92 -1.17
N PHE A 34 4.85 10.44 -2.41
CA PHE A 34 4.44 11.26 -3.55
C PHE A 34 3.00 11.79 -3.40
N LEU A 35 2.06 10.99 -2.88
CA LEU A 35 0.72 11.46 -2.53
C LEU A 35 0.81 12.62 -1.52
N LEU A 36 1.57 12.46 -0.44
CA LEU A 36 1.72 13.51 0.58
C LEU A 36 2.38 14.76 -0.01
N ALA A 37 3.46 14.60 -0.79
CA ALA A 37 4.18 15.70 -1.41
C ALA A 37 3.30 16.48 -2.40
N SER A 38 2.57 15.78 -3.27
CA SER A 38 1.67 16.43 -4.24
C SER A 38 0.52 17.18 -3.55
N ASN A 39 -0.06 16.62 -2.48
CA ASN A 39 -1.07 17.31 -1.69
C ASN A 39 -0.51 18.53 -0.95
N ALA A 40 0.70 18.44 -0.39
CA ALA A 40 1.36 19.57 0.26
C ALA A 40 1.63 20.71 -0.74
N LEU A 41 2.07 20.37 -1.96
CA LEU A 41 2.27 21.36 -3.02
C LEU A 41 0.94 22.03 -3.46
N LEU A 42 -0.13 21.25 -3.62
CA LEU A 42 -1.45 21.79 -3.94
C LEU A 42 -1.95 22.74 -2.85
N LEU A 43 -1.83 22.34 -1.58
CA LEU A 43 -2.18 23.19 -0.44
C LEU A 43 -1.32 24.46 -0.37
N GLY A 44 -0.02 24.33 -0.61
CA GLY A 44 0.91 25.46 -0.65
C GLY A 44 0.53 26.46 -1.75
N PHE A 45 0.27 25.97 -2.96
CA PHE A 45 -0.19 26.80 -4.08
C PHE A 45 -1.54 27.46 -3.76
N MET A 46 -2.48 26.73 -3.18
CA MET A 46 -3.78 27.26 -2.76
C MET A 46 -3.65 28.39 -1.73
N GLN A 47 -2.73 28.26 -0.77
CA GLN A 47 -2.48 29.32 0.21
C GLN A 47 -1.89 30.58 -0.45
N LEU A 48 -0.98 30.40 -1.42
CA LEU A 48 -0.42 31.51 -2.20
C LEU A 48 -1.47 32.20 -3.09
N SER A 49 -2.49 31.46 -3.55
CA SER A 49 -3.58 31.99 -4.38
C SER A 49 -4.77 32.53 -3.58
N GLY A 50 -4.58 32.88 -2.30
CA GLY A 50 -5.61 33.49 -1.46
C GLY A 50 -6.43 32.50 -0.60
N GLY A 51 -6.03 31.23 -0.54
CA GLY A 51 -6.58 30.24 0.39
C GLY A 51 -7.88 29.59 -0.07
N LEU A 52 -8.75 29.26 0.89
CA LEU A 52 -10.02 28.56 0.65
C LEU A 52 -11.11 29.50 0.13
N VAL A 53 -10.97 29.97 -1.11
CA VAL A 53 -11.91 30.89 -1.78
C VAL A 53 -12.52 30.27 -3.04
N ALA A 54 -13.69 30.77 -3.46
CA ALA A 54 -14.45 30.21 -4.59
C ALA A 54 -13.67 30.16 -5.91
N ALA A 55 -12.77 31.12 -6.12
CA ALA A 55 -11.87 31.13 -7.26
C ALA A 55 -10.93 29.90 -7.32
N ASN A 56 -10.59 29.32 -6.16
CA ASN A 56 -9.71 28.14 -6.05
C ASN A 56 -10.49 26.82 -6.09
N ARG A 57 -11.82 26.84 -6.30
CA ARG A 57 -12.64 25.61 -6.37
C ARG A 57 -12.17 24.59 -7.41
N PRO A 58 -11.71 24.98 -8.63
CA PRO A 58 -11.15 24.03 -9.58
C PRO A 58 -9.91 23.30 -9.04
N LEU A 59 -9.07 23.99 -8.27
CA LEU A 59 -7.89 23.40 -7.64
C LEU A 59 -8.27 22.36 -6.59
N MET A 60 -9.32 22.64 -5.79
CA MET A 60 -9.83 21.70 -4.79
C MET A 60 -10.42 20.44 -5.43
N LEU A 61 -11.20 20.59 -6.50
CA LEU A 61 -11.71 19.46 -7.29
C LEU A 61 -10.57 18.68 -7.96
N GLY A 62 -9.53 19.38 -8.43
CA GLY A 62 -8.30 18.76 -8.93
C GLY A 62 -7.61 17.91 -7.86
N GLY A 63 -7.48 18.41 -6.63
CA GLY A 63 -6.96 17.66 -5.47
C GLY A 63 -7.79 16.42 -5.15
N PHE A 64 -9.13 16.52 -5.21
CA PHE A 64 -10.04 15.39 -5.05
C PHE A 64 -9.80 14.30 -6.11
N VAL A 65 -9.81 14.68 -7.39
CA VAL A 65 -9.60 13.74 -8.51
C VAL A 65 -8.22 13.10 -8.42
N LEU A 66 -7.17 13.88 -8.12
CA LEU A 66 -5.82 13.38 -7.93
C LEU A 66 -5.75 12.32 -6.83
N CYS A 67 -6.40 12.55 -5.69
CA CYS A 67 -6.45 11.59 -4.59
C CYS A 67 -7.21 10.30 -4.96
N LEU A 68 -8.25 10.38 -5.79
CA LEU A 68 -8.93 9.19 -6.32
C LEU A 68 -8.01 8.37 -7.25
N LEU A 69 -7.27 9.03 -8.15
CA LEU A 69 -6.30 8.37 -9.02
C LEU A 69 -5.22 7.65 -8.19
N TRP A 70 -4.71 8.30 -7.14
CA TRP A 70 -3.79 7.69 -6.20
C TRP A 70 -4.39 6.49 -5.45
N THR A 71 -5.66 6.58 -5.04
CA THR A 71 -6.37 5.47 -4.41
C THR A 71 -6.41 4.25 -5.33
N LEU A 72 -6.74 4.44 -6.61
CA LEU A 72 -6.75 3.36 -7.60
C LEU A 72 -5.36 2.76 -7.83
N SER A 73 -4.33 3.63 -7.95
CA SER A 73 -2.93 3.21 -8.12
C SER A 73 -2.40 2.39 -6.94
N LEU A 74 -2.68 2.83 -5.71
CA LEU A 74 -2.31 2.13 -4.48
C LEU A 74 -3.13 0.85 -4.29
N GLY A 75 -4.40 0.86 -4.68
CA GLY A 75 -5.29 -0.29 -4.66
C GLY A 75 -4.80 -1.43 -5.55
N ARG A 76 -4.35 -1.14 -6.77
CA ARG A 76 -3.77 -2.15 -7.66
C ARG A 76 -2.52 -2.80 -7.06
N THR A 77 -1.60 -1.99 -6.55
CA THR A 77 -0.40 -2.45 -5.85
C THR A 77 -0.74 -3.31 -4.62
N ALA A 78 -1.74 -2.91 -3.82
CA ALA A 78 -2.19 -3.70 -2.68
C ALA A 78 -2.83 -5.04 -3.09
N LEU A 79 -3.56 -5.07 -4.21
CA LEU A 79 -4.15 -6.28 -4.76
C LEU A 79 -3.08 -7.27 -5.21
N PHE A 80 -2.08 -6.82 -5.99
CA PHE A 80 -0.99 -7.69 -6.45
C PHE A 80 -0.18 -8.25 -5.29
N GLN A 81 0.15 -7.42 -4.29
CA GLN A 81 0.86 -7.91 -3.11
C GLN A 81 0.07 -8.99 -2.36
N LYS A 82 -1.27 -8.84 -2.26
CA LYS A 82 -2.12 -9.86 -1.65
C LYS A 82 -2.16 -11.14 -2.49
N ALA A 83 -2.29 -11.03 -3.81
CA ALA A 83 -2.30 -12.17 -4.71
C ALA A 83 -0.99 -12.97 -4.65
N TRP A 84 0.17 -12.30 -4.66
CA TRP A 84 1.47 -12.95 -4.54
C TRP A 84 1.65 -13.59 -3.16
N LYS A 85 1.21 -12.93 -2.08
CA LYS A 85 1.26 -13.51 -0.73
C LYS A 85 0.45 -14.80 -0.64
N ILE A 86 -0.75 -14.85 -1.21
CA ILE A 86 -1.58 -16.06 -1.23
C ILE A 86 -0.83 -17.20 -1.93
N ARG A 87 -0.19 -16.95 -3.07
CA ARG A 87 0.60 -17.96 -3.80
C ARG A 87 1.83 -18.42 -3.02
N LEU A 88 2.52 -17.51 -2.34
CA LEU A 88 3.65 -17.85 -1.46
C LEU A 88 3.18 -18.74 -0.29
N ASP A 89 2.05 -18.41 0.33
CA ASP A 89 1.47 -19.19 1.42
C ASP A 89 1.01 -20.59 0.92
N GLU A 90 0.46 -20.69 -0.30
CA GLU A 90 0.08 -21.96 -0.94
C GLU A 90 1.28 -22.88 -1.19
N ILE A 91 2.40 -22.34 -1.67
CA ILE A 91 3.63 -23.11 -1.91
C ILE A 91 4.27 -23.49 -0.56
N SER A 92 4.29 -22.56 0.40
CA SER A 92 4.84 -22.80 1.74
C SER A 92 4.12 -23.95 2.47
N ARG A 93 2.79 -24.01 2.37
CA ARG A 93 1.99 -25.10 2.96
C ARG A 93 2.22 -26.48 2.34
N ARG A 94 2.70 -26.55 1.08
CA ARG A 94 3.02 -27.82 0.43
C ARG A 94 4.29 -28.45 0.99
N TYR A 95 5.21 -27.64 1.52
CA TYR A 95 6.49 -28.09 2.05
C TYR A 95 6.69 -27.62 3.51
N PRO A 96 5.88 -28.12 4.46
CA PRO A 96 5.88 -27.63 5.83
C PRO A 96 7.22 -27.82 6.54
N ASP A 97 7.92 -28.93 6.26
CA ASP A 97 9.16 -29.32 6.93
C ASP A 97 10.42 -28.70 6.28
N ASN A 98 10.27 -27.93 5.21
CA ASN A 98 11.40 -27.34 4.50
C ASN A 98 11.57 -25.86 4.84
N GLU A 99 12.64 -25.55 5.58
CA GLU A 99 12.98 -24.21 6.05
C GLU A 99 13.06 -23.16 4.93
N LEU A 100 13.46 -23.56 3.71
CA LEU A 100 13.55 -22.65 2.57
C LEU A 100 12.20 -22.04 2.17
N PHE A 101 11.10 -22.74 2.47
CA PHE A 101 9.73 -22.28 2.18
C PHE A 101 9.05 -21.62 3.40
N GLN A 102 9.68 -21.66 4.58
CA GLN A 102 9.18 -21.06 5.83
C GLN A 102 9.75 -19.66 6.11
N LEU A 103 10.50 -19.08 5.17
CA LEU A 103 11.15 -17.76 5.29
C LEU A 103 10.18 -16.60 5.60
N LEU A 104 8.89 -16.78 5.33
CA LEU A 104 7.84 -15.78 5.51
C LEU A 104 7.02 -15.98 6.80
N ASP A 105 7.42 -16.88 7.71
CA ASP A 105 6.65 -17.16 8.91
C ASP A 105 6.53 -15.93 9.84
N GLN A 106 5.44 -15.20 9.67
CA GLN A 106 5.14 -13.99 10.42
C GLN A 106 4.89 -14.29 11.89
N ARG A 107 4.60 -15.55 12.28
CA ARG A 107 4.25 -15.92 13.66
C ARG A 107 5.45 -15.77 14.59
N GLN A 108 6.63 -16.25 14.17
CA GLN A 108 7.86 -16.05 14.94
C GLN A 108 8.25 -14.57 15.03
N ALA A 109 8.16 -13.83 13.92
CA ALA A 109 8.48 -12.40 13.91
C ALA A 109 7.54 -11.59 14.84
N LEU A 110 6.24 -11.89 14.83
CA LEU A 110 5.25 -11.28 15.72
C LEU A 110 5.51 -11.63 17.20
N ALA A 111 5.86 -12.88 17.50
CA ALA A 111 6.18 -13.33 18.85
C ALA A 111 7.41 -12.62 19.45
N CYS A 112 8.39 -12.25 18.62
CA CYS A 112 9.59 -11.52 19.04
C CYS A 112 9.43 -9.99 19.00
N SER A 113 8.35 -9.46 18.43
CA SER A 113 8.13 -8.02 18.28
C SER A 113 7.65 -7.37 19.60
N PRO A 114 8.13 -6.18 19.99
CA PRO A 114 7.64 -5.48 21.17
C PRO A 114 6.19 -5.00 20.98
N VAL A 115 5.47 -4.85 22.10
CA VAL A 115 4.00 -4.64 22.13
C VAL A 115 3.56 -3.42 21.32
N TRP A 116 4.30 -2.31 21.38
CA TRP A 116 3.99 -1.11 20.62
C TRP A 116 4.09 -1.32 19.10
N LEU A 117 5.05 -2.14 18.63
CA LEU A 117 5.17 -2.51 17.21
C LEU A 117 4.04 -3.43 16.78
N ARG A 118 3.53 -4.29 17.67
CA ARG A 118 2.33 -5.10 17.40
C ARG A 118 1.08 -4.25 17.26
N VAL A 119 0.96 -3.17 18.02
CA VAL A 119 -0.17 -2.23 17.95
C VAL A 119 -0.09 -1.37 16.68
N LEU A 120 1.04 -0.71 16.43
CA LEU A 120 1.21 0.14 15.25
C LEU A 120 1.29 -0.67 13.94
N GLY A 121 1.99 -1.80 13.96
CA GLY A 121 2.10 -2.72 12.82
C GLY A 121 0.90 -3.65 12.64
N GLY A 122 0.00 -3.72 13.63
CA GLY A 122 -1.24 -4.50 13.57
C GLY A 122 -2.34 -3.82 12.75
N VAL A 123 -2.19 -2.52 12.45
CA VAL A 123 -3.08 -1.82 11.52
C VAL A 123 -2.87 -2.44 10.13
N SER A 124 -3.90 -3.12 9.62
CA SER A 124 -3.81 -3.76 8.31
C SER A 124 -3.38 -2.72 7.29
N ALA A 125 -2.28 -3.01 6.57
CA ALA A 125 -1.70 -2.14 5.57
C ALA A 125 -2.73 -1.64 4.54
N LYS A 126 -3.83 -2.39 4.35
CA LYS A 126 -4.98 -1.97 3.53
C LYS A 126 -5.61 -0.67 4.02
N TYR A 127 -5.85 -0.50 5.32
CA TYR A 127 -6.49 0.70 5.87
C TYR A 127 -5.58 1.91 5.79
N TYR A 128 -4.28 1.73 6.04
CA TYR A 128 -3.33 2.83 5.94
C TYR A 128 -3.10 3.27 4.48
N LEU A 129 -2.90 2.31 3.56
CA LEU A 129 -2.59 2.60 2.16
C LEU A 129 -3.77 3.14 1.37
N LEU A 130 -4.99 2.68 1.66
CA LEU A 130 -6.20 3.15 0.96
C LEU A 130 -6.92 4.25 1.73
N GLY A 131 -6.84 4.26 3.05
CA GLY A 131 -7.52 5.25 3.88
C GLY A 131 -6.94 6.65 3.74
N ALA A 132 -5.60 6.78 3.65
CA ALA A 132 -4.96 8.07 3.48
C ALA A 132 -5.43 8.83 2.22
N PRO A 133 -5.33 8.27 1.00
CA PRO A 133 -5.80 8.98 -0.20
C PRO A 133 -7.31 9.20 -0.21
N VAL A 134 -8.12 8.27 0.30
CA VAL A 134 -9.58 8.47 0.41
C VAL A 134 -9.92 9.60 1.39
N GLY A 135 -9.28 9.64 2.56
CA GLY A 135 -9.49 10.69 3.55
C GLY A 135 -9.10 12.07 3.00
N MET A 136 -7.98 12.15 2.27
CA MET A 136 -7.57 13.38 1.58
C MET A 136 -8.57 13.78 0.48
N ALA A 137 -9.05 12.82 -0.31
CA ALA A 137 -10.08 13.08 -1.32
C ALA A 137 -11.34 13.68 -0.67
N LEU A 138 -11.85 13.07 0.40
CA LEU A 138 -13.01 13.58 1.13
C LEU A 138 -12.74 14.99 1.69
N GLY A 139 -11.55 15.25 2.22
CA GLY A 139 -11.14 16.58 2.67
C GLY A 139 -11.24 17.63 1.55
N TRP A 140 -10.67 17.36 0.37
CA TRP A 140 -10.75 18.23 -0.80
C TRP A 140 -12.18 18.45 -1.30
N LEU A 141 -13.01 17.39 -1.29
CA LEU A 141 -14.39 17.50 -1.71
C LEU A 141 -15.20 18.37 -0.74
N LEU A 142 -15.02 18.18 0.56
CA LEU A 142 -15.69 18.97 1.59
C LEU A 142 -15.32 20.45 1.51
N THR A 143 -14.05 20.79 1.28
CA THR A 143 -13.63 22.18 1.08
C THR A 143 -14.23 22.77 -0.20
N ALA A 144 -14.25 22.01 -1.30
CA ALA A 144 -14.83 22.45 -2.56
C ALA A 144 -16.35 22.71 -2.47
N ILE A 145 -17.08 21.90 -1.71
CA ILE A 145 -18.52 22.08 -1.46
C ILE A 145 -18.74 23.31 -0.58
N ARG A 146 -18.03 23.41 0.54
CA ARG A 146 -18.23 24.47 1.53
C ARG A 146 -17.96 25.87 1.00
N VAL A 147 -16.99 26.00 0.10
CA VAL A 147 -16.62 27.28 -0.52
C VAL A 147 -17.53 27.64 -1.70
N GLY A 148 -18.25 26.66 -2.26
CA GLY A 148 -19.23 26.87 -3.33
C GLY A 148 -20.69 27.00 -2.86
N SER A 149 -20.94 26.92 -1.56
CA SER A 149 -22.24 27.13 -0.90
C SER A 149 -22.35 28.57 -0.42
#